data_AF-A0A2I0DD39-F1
#
_entry.id   AF-A0A2I0DD39-F1
#
_cell.length_a   1.000
_cell.length_b   1.000
_cell.length_c   1.000
_cell.angle_alpha   90.00
_cell.angle_beta   90.00
_cell.angle_gamma   90.00
#
_symmetry.space_group_name_H-M   'P 1'
#
loop_
_entity.id
_entity.type
_entity.pdbx_description
1 polymer ?
#
loop_
_entity_poly.entity_id
_entity_poly.type
_entity_poly.pdbx_seq_one_letter_code
_entity_poly.pdbx_strand_id
1 'polypeptide(L)'
;MKTQKEPWRKKSYEKVTLELKIFVVDQIQNGQISTNFASKKYDVPRTTISYWIKKYSTLVQQNTGMSKLDEIKKLKERIEELEFVKDFQQDIIADMELITGVDISKKSLPKIVAKEIALKKKHRLKENGSISVLGLVNKPSIKDV
;
A
#
# COMPACT_ATOMS: atom_id res chain seq x y z
N MET A 1 8.67 3.55 -67.58
CA MET A 1 7.46 4.35 -67.29
C MET A 1 7.35 4.57 -65.79
N LYS A 2 7.23 5.81 -65.32
CA LYS A 2 7.08 6.11 -63.89
C LYS A 2 5.63 5.81 -63.49
N THR A 3 5.40 4.88 -62.57
CA THR A 3 4.07 4.59 -62.02
C THR A 3 3.57 5.81 -61.23
N GLN A 4 2.46 6.41 -61.65
CA GLN A 4 1.78 7.44 -60.88
C GLN A 4 1.19 6.79 -59.62
N LYS A 5 1.56 7.30 -58.44
CA LYS A 5 0.97 6.87 -57.16
C LYS A 5 -0.46 7.38 -57.12
N GLU A 6 -1.42 6.50 -56.84
CA GLU A 6 -2.81 6.92 -56.66
C GLU A 6 -2.94 7.95 -55.52
N PRO A 7 -3.83 8.95 -55.67
CA PRO A 7 -4.06 9.93 -54.62
C PRO A 7 -4.63 9.24 -53.38
N TRP A 8 -3.96 9.43 -52.24
CA TRP A 8 -4.42 8.95 -50.94
C TRP A 8 -5.84 9.47 -50.68
N ARG A 9 -6.82 8.57 -50.54
CA ARG A 9 -8.19 8.96 -50.15
C ARG A 9 -8.13 9.55 -48.74
N LYS A 10 -8.52 10.81 -48.58
CA LYS A 10 -8.65 11.43 -47.27
C LYS A 10 -9.77 10.71 -46.50
N LYS A 11 -9.47 10.20 -45.30
CA LYS A 11 -10.50 9.69 -44.38
C LYS A 11 -11.53 10.80 -44.14
N SER A 12 -12.82 10.48 -44.23
CA SER A 12 -13.90 11.41 -43.90
C SER A 12 -13.82 11.78 -42.42
N TYR A 13 -14.02 13.06 -42.11
CA TYR A 13 -13.97 13.54 -40.73
C TYR A 13 -15.18 13.03 -39.94
N GLU A 14 -14.95 12.06 -39.05
CA GLU A 14 -15.95 11.59 -38.10
C GLU A 14 -15.85 12.41 -36.80
N LYS A 15 -16.94 13.10 -36.45
CA LYS A 15 -16.99 13.93 -35.24
C LYS A 15 -17.11 13.04 -34.02
N VAL A 16 -16.01 12.92 -33.28
CA VAL A 16 -16.01 12.28 -31.96
C VAL A 16 -16.87 13.09 -30.97
N THR A 17 -17.80 12.40 -30.30
CA THR A 17 -18.68 12.96 -29.26
C THR A 17 -17.89 13.45 -28.05
N LEU A 18 -18.42 14.45 -27.32
CA LEU A 18 -17.76 14.98 -26.12
C LEU A 18 -17.62 13.92 -25.02
N GLU A 19 -18.63 13.08 -24.84
CA GLU A 19 -18.64 11.98 -23.87
C GLU A 19 -17.47 11.03 -24.07
N LEU A 20 -17.20 10.62 -25.33
CA LEU A 20 -16.06 9.74 -25.62
C LEU A 20 -14.73 10.42 -25.27
N LYS A 21 -14.59 11.74 -25.48
CA LYS A 21 -13.36 12.47 -25.14
C LYS A 21 -13.11 12.45 -23.64
N ILE A 22 -14.15 12.73 -22.85
CA ILE A 22 -14.07 12.71 -21.38
C ILE A 22 -13.76 11.29 -20.89
N PHE A 23 -14.46 10.30 -21.43
CA PHE A 23 -14.24 8.89 -21.08
C PHE A 23 -12.80 8.44 -21.36
N VAL A 24 -12.27 8.74 -22.55
CA VAL A 24 -10.89 8.39 -22.92
C VAL A 24 -9.88 9.06 -21.99
N VAL A 25 -10.10 10.33 -21.63
CA VAL A 25 -9.21 11.06 -20.71
C VAL A 25 -9.22 10.45 -19.31
N ASP A 26 -10.39 10.13 -18.77
CA ASP A 26 -10.53 9.52 -17.45
C ASP A 26 -9.82 8.16 -17.35
N GLN A 27 -10.00 7.31 -18.37
CA GLN A 27 -9.34 6.00 -18.46
C GLN A 27 -7.81 6.12 -18.49
N ILE A 28 -7.27 7.16 -19.12
CA ILE A 28 -5.82 7.41 -19.19
C ILE A 28 -5.30 7.94 -17.86
N GLN A 29 -5.99 8.88 -17.23
CA GLN A 29 -5.55 9.51 -15.99
C GLN A 29 -5.65 8.59 -14.79
N ASN A 30 -6.65 7.70 -14.76
CA ASN A 30 -6.78 6.64 -13.76
C ASN A 30 -5.81 5.46 -14.01
N GLY A 31 -4.93 5.56 -15.02
CA GLY A 31 -3.92 4.54 -15.31
C GLY A 31 -4.45 3.22 -15.88
N GLN A 32 -5.74 3.14 -16.24
CA GLN A 32 -6.35 1.92 -16.77
C GLN A 32 -5.85 1.60 -18.18
N ILE A 33 -5.61 2.64 -19.00
CA ILE A 33 -5.04 2.50 -20.35
C ILE A 33 -3.90 3.49 -20.57
N SER A 34 -2.88 3.06 -21.32
CA SER A 34 -1.85 4.00 -21.78
C SER A 34 -2.35 4.87 -22.93
N THR A 35 -1.76 6.05 -23.12
CA THR A 35 -2.03 6.92 -24.28
C THR A 35 -1.78 6.21 -25.62
N ASN A 36 -0.78 5.33 -25.67
CA ASN A 36 -0.49 4.50 -26.84
C ASN A 36 -1.59 3.48 -27.11
N PHE A 37 -2.10 2.84 -26.05
CA PHE A 37 -3.18 1.88 -26.18
C PHE A 37 -4.49 2.56 -26.57
N ALA A 38 -4.82 3.70 -25.96
CA ALA A 38 -5.98 4.52 -26.32
C ALA A 38 -5.94 4.95 -27.79
N SER A 39 -4.76 5.37 -28.29
CA SER A 39 -4.60 5.75 -29.70
C SER A 39 -4.94 4.61 -30.67
N LYS A 40 -4.52 3.38 -30.35
CA LYS A 40 -4.83 2.20 -31.16
C LYS A 40 -6.28 1.76 -31.01
N LYS A 41 -6.83 1.80 -29.79
CA LYS A 41 -8.19 1.33 -29.47
C LYS A 41 -9.28 2.18 -30.12
N TYR A 42 -9.10 3.50 -30.14
CA TYR A 42 -10.11 4.45 -30.61
C TYR A 42 -9.80 5.03 -32.02
N ASP A 43 -8.74 4.58 -32.69
CA ASP A 43 -8.20 5.15 -33.95
C ASP A 43 -8.00 6.68 -33.88
N VAL A 44 -7.59 7.19 -32.71
CA VAL A 44 -7.35 8.61 -32.48
C VAL A 44 -5.85 8.88 -32.43
N PRO A 45 -5.32 9.87 -33.17
CA PRO A 45 -3.92 10.24 -33.08
C PRO A 45 -3.50 10.63 -31.66
N ARG A 46 -2.30 10.22 -31.24
CA ARG A 46 -1.75 10.55 -29.91
C ARG A 46 -1.76 12.05 -29.62
N THR A 47 -1.52 12.89 -30.63
CA THR A 47 -1.55 14.35 -30.51
C THR A 47 -2.94 14.87 -30.15
N THR A 48 -3.99 14.29 -30.73
CA THR A 48 -5.39 14.61 -30.41
C THR A 48 -5.75 14.16 -29.00
N ILE A 49 -5.27 12.99 -28.56
CA ILE A 49 -5.44 12.51 -27.18
C ILE A 49 -4.72 13.46 -26.20
N SER A 50 -3.49 13.87 -26.49
CA SER A 50 -2.76 14.85 -25.67
C SER A 50 -3.52 16.17 -25.56
N TYR A 51 -4.14 16.63 -26.65
CA TYR A 51 -5.01 17.81 -26.62
C TYR A 51 -6.25 17.60 -25.75
N TRP A 52 -6.91 16.42 -25.83
CA TRP A 52 -8.05 16.10 -24.98
C TRP A 52 -7.66 16.07 -23.50
N ILE A 53 -6.52 15.47 -23.15
CA ILE A 53 -6.01 15.47 -21.79
C ILE A 53 -5.81 16.91 -21.31
N LYS A 54 -5.15 17.77 -22.10
CA LYS A 54 -4.94 19.17 -21.71
C LYS A 54 -6.24 19.96 -21.52
N LYS A 55 -7.28 19.67 -22.31
CA LYS A 55 -8.52 20.44 -22.35
C LYS A 55 -9.60 19.93 -21.39
N TYR A 56 -9.68 18.62 -21.19
CA TYR A 56 -10.75 17.96 -20.45
C TYR A 56 -10.28 17.28 -19.16
N SER A 57 -8.99 17.34 -18.85
CA SER A 57 -8.50 16.93 -17.52
C SER A 57 -9.02 17.86 -16.44
N THR A 58 -9.51 17.29 -15.35
CA THR A 58 -9.87 18.01 -14.13
C THR A 58 -8.60 18.43 -13.38
N LEU A 59 -8.61 19.56 -12.67
CA LEU A 59 -7.49 20.00 -11.82
C LEU A 59 -7.11 18.94 -10.78
N VAL A 60 -8.11 18.26 -10.22
CA VAL A 60 -7.92 17.09 -9.34
C VAL A 60 -7.13 16.01 -10.07
N GLN A 61 -7.53 15.58 -11.27
CA GLN A 61 -6.83 14.54 -12.04
C GLN A 61 -5.39 14.94 -12.45
N GLN A 62 -5.09 16.24 -12.61
CA GLN A 62 -3.71 16.73 -12.82
C GLN A 62 -2.87 16.62 -11.55
N ASN A 63 -3.48 16.87 -10.39
CA ASN A 63 -2.85 16.81 -9.08
C ASN A 63 -2.84 15.38 -8.48
N THR A 64 -3.74 14.50 -8.92
CA THR A 64 -3.84 13.08 -8.54
C THR A 64 -2.77 12.24 -9.24
N GLY A 65 -2.02 12.82 -10.18
CA GLY A 65 -0.73 12.27 -10.61
C GLY A 65 0.31 12.36 -9.50
N MET A 66 0.05 11.78 -8.32
CA MET A 66 1.12 11.42 -7.41
C MET A 66 2.07 10.51 -8.20
N SER A 67 3.37 10.78 -8.10
CA SER A 67 4.33 9.87 -8.68
C SER A 67 4.09 8.50 -8.08
N LYS A 68 4.26 7.43 -8.85
CA LYS A 68 4.26 6.07 -8.29
C LYS A 68 5.22 5.97 -7.10
N LEU A 69 6.28 6.78 -7.08
CA LEU A 69 7.22 6.90 -5.97
C LEU A 69 6.58 7.49 -4.70
N ASP A 70 5.68 8.47 -4.82
CA ASP A 70 5.01 9.10 -3.69
C ASP A 70 3.98 8.16 -3.08
N GLU A 71 3.23 7.43 -3.92
CA GLU A 71 2.33 6.37 -3.46
C GLU A 71 3.09 5.25 -2.76
N ILE A 72 4.22 4.81 -3.34
CA ILE A 72 5.10 3.81 -2.72
C ILE A 72 5.62 4.33 -1.37
N LYS A 73 6.02 5.60 -1.28
CA LYS A 73 6.48 6.20 -0.02
C LYS A 73 5.39 6.17 1.04
N LYS A 74 4.18 6.64 0.71
CA LYS A 74 3.04 6.66 1.63
C LYS A 74 2.62 5.26 2.08
N LEU A 75 2.63 4.28 1.17
CA LEU A 75 2.33 2.89 1.50
C LEU A 75 3.38 2.29 2.43
N LYS A 76 4.67 2.61 2.25
CA LYS A 76 5.75 2.18 3.15
C LYS A 76 5.61 2.79 4.55
N GLU A 77 5.38 4.09 4.63
CA GLU A 77 5.13 4.79 5.91
C GLU A 77 3.93 4.16 6.63
N ARG A 78 2.85 3.86 5.90
CA ARG A 78 1.68 3.21 6.50
C ARG A 78 1.96 1.78 6.96
N ILE A 79 2.79 1.03 6.26
CA ILE A 79 3.20 -0.33 6.69
C ILE A 79 4.02 -0.24 7.98
N GLU A 80 4.97 0.69 8.06
CA GLU A 80 5.79 0.90 9.25
C GLU A 80 4.94 1.26 10.48
N GLU A 81 3.98 2.17 10.33
CA GLU A 81 3.02 2.50 11.40
C GLU A 81 2.22 1.28 11.86
N LEU A 82 1.74 0.46 10.91
CA LEU A 82 0.94 -0.73 11.21
C LEU A 82 1.78 -1.82 11.88
N GLU A 83 3.05 -1.97 11.47
CA GLU A 83 4.00 -2.90 12.08
C GLU A 83 4.27 -2.53 13.54
N PHE A 84 4.46 -1.23 13.83
CA PHE A 84 4.63 -0.75 15.20
C PHE A 84 3.39 -1.03 16.06
N VAL A 85 2.19 -0.70 15.57
CA VAL A 85 0.94 -0.95 16.30
C VAL A 85 0.75 -2.45 16.55
N LYS A 86 1.05 -3.29 15.56
CA LYS A 86 0.99 -4.76 15.69
C LYS A 86 1.94 -5.24 16.78
N ASP A 87 3.18 -4.78 16.80
CA ASP A 87 4.19 -5.22 17.77
C ASP A 87 3.77 -4.85 19.20
N PHE A 88 3.30 -3.62 19.39
CA PHE A 88 2.77 -3.13 20.66
C PHE A 88 1.53 -3.92 21.14
N GLN A 89 0.61 -4.24 20.23
CA GLN A 89 -0.55 -5.09 20.55
C GLN A 89 -0.12 -6.50 20.97
N GLN A 90 0.86 -7.10 20.28
CA GLN A 90 1.36 -8.43 20.64
C GLN A 90 2.00 -8.46 22.03
N ASP A 91 2.69 -7.38 22.42
CA ASP A 91 3.26 -7.23 23.76
C ASP A 91 2.20 -7.17 24.84
N ILE A 92 1.16 -6.35 24.65
CA ILE A 92 0.03 -6.27 25.57
C ILE A 92 -0.67 -7.63 25.68
N ILE A 93 -0.88 -8.33 24.55
CA ILE A 93 -1.51 -9.66 24.57
C ILE A 93 -0.65 -10.65 25.34
N ALA A 94 0.67 -10.67 25.12
CA ALA A 94 1.56 -11.57 25.84
C ALA A 94 1.51 -11.34 27.36
N ASP A 95 1.49 -10.08 27.81
CA ASP A 95 1.37 -9.72 29.23
C ASP A 95 0.00 -10.11 29.80
N MET A 96 -1.08 -9.80 29.07
CA MET A 96 -2.45 -10.19 29.45
C MET A 96 -2.60 -11.71 29.60
N GLU A 97 -2.06 -12.50 28.67
CA GLU A 97 -2.10 -13.97 28.73
C GLU A 97 -1.21 -14.53 29.85
N LEU A 98 -0.16 -13.81 30.27
CA LEU A 98 0.63 -14.17 31.44
C LEU A 98 -0.13 -13.92 32.74
N ILE A 99 -0.80 -12.77 32.85
CA ILE A 99 -1.58 -12.39 34.03
C ILE A 99 -2.81 -13.30 34.21
N THR A 100 -3.54 -13.54 33.12
CA THR A 100 -4.81 -14.30 33.17
C THR A 100 -4.59 -15.82 33.06
N GLY A 101 -3.45 -16.27 32.54
CA GLY A 101 -3.15 -17.68 32.31
C GLY A 101 -3.95 -18.33 31.16
N VAL A 102 -4.72 -17.55 30.39
CA VAL A 102 -5.56 -18.04 29.29
C VAL A 102 -4.92 -17.67 27.95
N ASP A 103 -4.59 -18.67 27.14
CA ASP A 103 -4.03 -18.47 25.79
C ASP A 103 -5.15 -18.25 24.75
N ILE A 104 -5.65 -17.01 24.65
CA ILE A 104 -6.73 -16.63 23.72
C ILE A 104 -6.18 -16.55 22.28
N SER A 105 -4.95 -16.07 22.11
CA SER A 105 -4.28 -15.86 20.82
C SER A 105 -4.23 -17.13 19.96
N LYS A 106 -4.05 -18.30 20.57
CA LYS A 106 -3.99 -19.60 19.85
C LYS A 106 -5.32 -20.00 19.22
N LYS A 107 -6.44 -19.52 19.75
CA LYS A 107 -7.79 -19.87 19.29
C LYS A 107 -8.35 -18.83 18.30
N SER A 108 -8.03 -17.55 18.48
CA SER A 108 -8.64 -16.45 17.73
C SER A 108 -7.78 -15.89 16.60
N LEU A 109 -6.46 -16.06 16.65
CA LEU A 109 -5.54 -15.44 15.69
C LEU A 109 -4.99 -16.43 14.65
N PRO A 110 -4.56 -15.94 13.47
CA PRO A 110 -3.86 -16.75 12.49
C PRO A 110 -2.62 -17.44 13.09
N LYS A 111 -2.34 -18.66 12.61
CA LYS A 111 -1.26 -19.53 13.14
C LYS A 111 0.11 -18.85 13.21
N ILE A 112 0.41 -17.93 12.29
CA ILE A 112 1.69 -17.19 12.26
C ILE A 112 1.77 -16.23 13.45
N VAL A 113 0.76 -15.37 13.60
CA VAL A 113 0.68 -14.36 14.67
C VAL A 113 0.62 -15.00 16.05
N ALA A 114 -0.12 -16.11 16.20
CA ALA A 114 -0.18 -16.85 17.46
C ALA A 114 1.19 -17.43 17.88
N LYS A 115 2.01 -17.87 16.91
CA LYS A 115 3.38 -18.34 17.18
C LYS A 115 4.29 -17.20 17.62
N GLU A 116 4.19 -16.02 16.98
CA GLU A 116 4.95 -14.82 17.36
C GLU A 116 4.67 -14.41 18.81
N ILE A 117 3.39 -14.34 19.20
CA ILE A 117 2.97 -13.99 20.56
C ILE A 117 3.49 -15.03 21.57
N ALA A 118 3.40 -16.33 21.25
CA ALA A 118 3.93 -17.38 22.12
C ALA A 118 5.44 -17.29 22.34
N LEU A 119 6.20 -16.82 21.34
CA LEU A 119 7.63 -16.55 21.48
C LEU A 119 7.90 -15.34 22.37
N LYS A 120 7.19 -14.22 22.16
CA LYS A 120 7.27 -13.02 23.03
C LYS A 120 6.96 -13.36 24.49
N LYS A 121 5.91 -14.14 24.73
CA LYS A 121 5.53 -14.65 26.06
C LYS A 121 6.67 -15.43 26.74
N LYS A 122 7.33 -16.34 26.00
CA LYS A 122 8.49 -17.09 26.51
C LYS A 122 9.68 -16.20 26.83
N HIS A 123 9.91 -15.14 26.05
CA HIS A 123 10.98 -14.19 26.30
C HIS A 123 10.75 -13.43 27.61
N ARG A 124 9.54 -12.88 27.79
CA ARG A 124 9.14 -12.15 29.00
C ARG A 124 9.22 -12.99 30.27
N LEU A 125 8.87 -14.28 30.19
CA LEU A 125 9.05 -15.22 31.31
C LEU A 125 10.52 -15.38 31.72
N LYS A 126 11.44 -15.42 30.76
CA LYS A 126 12.89 -15.52 31.04
C LYS A 126 13.41 -14.23 31.68
N GLU A 127 12.96 -13.07 31.21
CA GLU A 127 13.35 -11.75 31.74
C GLU A 127 12.80 -11.54 33.16
N ASN A 128 11.53 -11.84 33.41
CA ASN A 128 10.95 -11.71 34.75
C ASN A 128 11.61 -12.68 35.74
N GLY A 129 11.97 -13.89 35.28
CA GLY A 129 12.73 -14.87 36.08
C GLY A 129 14.11 -14.36 36.48
N SER A 130 14.88 -13.75 35.56
CA SER A 130 16.21 -13.21 35.84
C SER A 130 16.18 -12.00 36.77
N ILE A 131 15.18 -11.12 36.63
CA ILE A 131 14.97 -9.97 37.51
C ILE A 131 14.67 -10.42 38.94
N SER A 132 13.85 -11.47 39.11
CA SER A 132 13.56 -12.01 40.45
C SER A 132 14.80 -12.57 41.16
N VAL A 133 15.69 -13.24 40.41
CA VAL A 133 16.96 -13.78 40.90
C VAL A 133 17.94 -12.65 41.28
N LEU A 134 18.07 -11.62 40.44
CA LEU A 134 18.92 -10.46 40.73
C LEU A 134 18.42 -9.64 41.94
N GLY A 135 17.09 -9.50 42.09
CA GLY A 135 16.48 -8.87 43.25
C GLY A 135 16.71 -9.64 44.56
N LEU A 136 16.77 -10.98 44.49
CA LEU A 136 17.08 -11.85 45.62
C LEU A 136 18.55 -11.72 46.06
N VAL A 137 19.48 -11.59 45.11
CA VAL A 137 20.92 -11.45 45.40
C VAL A 137 21.26 -10.07 46.00
N ASN A 138 20.50 -9.02 45.66
CA ASN A 138 20.74 -7.67 46.15
C ASN A 138 20.01 -7.32 47.46
N LYS A 139 19.40 -8.29 48.15
CA LYS A 139 18.72 -8.04 49.43
C LYS A 139 19.77 -7.80 50.52
N PRO A 140 19.85 -6.61 51.16
CA PRO A 140 20.79 -6.39 52.23
C PRO A 140 20.45 -7.33 53.39
N SER A 141 21.40 -8.21 53.72
CA SER A 141 21.32 -9.08 54.89
C SER A 141 21.40 -8.19 56.13
N ILE A 142 20.24 -7.85 56.69
CA ILE A 142 20.16 -7.21 58.01
C ILE A 142 20.61 -8.29 58.99
N LYS A 143 21.89 -8.25 59.37
CA LYS A 143 22.41 -8.97 60.52
C LYS A 143 21.95 -8.20 61.75
N ASP A 144 20.91 -8.70 62.40
CA ASP A 144 20.54 -8.27 63.74
C ASP A 144 21.59 -8.81 64.73
N VAL A 145 22.51 -7.95 65.20
CA VAL A 145 23.15 -7.96 66.53
C VAL A 145 23.56 -6.54 66.90
#